data_AF-A0A4R1G0G4-F1
#
_entry.id   AF-A0A4R1G0G4-F1
#
_cell.length_a   1.000
_cell.length_b   1.000
_cell.length_c   1.000
_cell.angle_alpha   90.00
_cell.angle_beta   90.00
_cell.angle_gamma   90.00
#
_symmetry.space_group_name_H-M   'P 1'
#
loop_
_entity.id
_entity.type
_entity.pdbx_description
1 polymer ?
#
loop_
_entity_poly.entity_id
_entity_poly.type
_entity_poly.pdbx_seq_one_letter_code
_entity_poly.pdbx_strand_id
1 'polypeptide(L)'
;MNINPEKEDFGVRLRLALKMANLAHLKTSDIATRFNLRHPEEPVTQQAVHKWLNGLSVPSANKIVTLSKWLNVSEQWLKYGIDDSKSSTSLLSSLDKKLLSLFLNLSDPQKKLIIQIMQNFRK
;
A
#
# COMPACT_ATOMS: atom_id res chain seq x y z
N MET A 1 25.43 -15.90 -7.72
CA MET A 1 24.81 -14.56 -7.60
C MET A 1 24.13 -14.53 -6.24
N ASN A 2 24.58 -13.68 -5.31
CA ASN A 2 24.07 -13.66 -3.93
C ASN A 2 22.74 -12.87 -3.91
N ILE A 3 21.66 -13.55 -4.30
CA ILE A 3 20.31 -12.99 -4.28
C ILE A 3 19.87 -12.93 -2.83
N ASN A 4 19.63 -11.72 -2.31
CA ASN A 4 19.08 -11.54 -0.98
C ASN A 4 17.55 -11.49 -1.10
N PRO A 5 16.83 -12.56 -0.72
CA PRO A 5 15.40 -12.71 -0.99
C PRO A 5 14.57 -11.59 -0.35
N GLU A 6 14.97 -11.08 0.81
CA GLU A 6 14.27 -9.99 1.49
C GLU A 6 14.23 -8.70 0.65
N LYS A 7 15.32 -8.41 -0.06
CA LYS A 7 15.42 -7.22 -0.90
C LYS A 7 14.59 -7.38 -2.18
N GLU A 8 14.63 -8.55 -2.79
CA GLU A 8 13.83 -8.88 -3.97
C GLU A 8 12.33 -8.78 -3.66
N ASP A 9 11.92 -9.38 -2.55
CA ASP A 9 10.57 -9.36 -2.02
C ASP A 9 10.07 -7.93 -1.77
N PHE A 10 10.91 -7.06 -1.19
CA PHE A 10 10.59 -5.64 -1.04
C PHE A 10 10.34 -4.96 -2.40
N GLY A 11 11.20 -5.21 -3.39
CA GLY A 11 11.06 -4.64 -4.74
C GLY A 11 9.77 -5.11 -5.43
N VAL A 12 9.40 -6.38 -5.27
CA VAL A 12 8.11 -6.93 -5.75
C VAL A 12 6.93 -6.19 -5.12
N ARG A 13 6.93 -6.04 -3.79
CA ARG A 13 5.86 -5.34 -3.07
C ARG A 13 5.77 -3.86 -3.42
N LEU A 14 6.90 -3.17 -3.58
CA LEU A 14 6.93 -1.77 -3.97
C LEU A 14 6.35 -1.58 -5.38
N ARG A 15 6.68 -2.46 -6.33
CA ARG A 15 6.08 -2.45 -7.68
C ARG A 15 4.57 -2.70 -7.63
N LEU A 16 4.13 -3.63 -6.79
CA LEU A 16 2.71 -3.90 -6.58
C LEU A 16 1.98 -2.67 -6.00
N ALA A 17 2.54 -2.03 -4.98
CA ALA A 17 1.99 -0.81 -4.37
C ALA A 17 1.86 0.33 -5.39
N LEU A 18 2.87 0.53 -6.24
CA LEU A 18 2.81 1.51 -7.32
C LEU A 18 1.71 1.18 -8.34
N LYS A 19 1.52 -0.10 -8.68
CA LYS A 19 0.43 -0.54 -9.56
C LYS A 19 -0.94 -0.28 -8.93
N MET A 20 -1.11 -0.61 -7.64
CA MET A 20 -2.35 -0.36 -6.91
C MET A 20 -2.68 1.14 -6.80
N ALA A 21 -1.66 1.98 -6.69
CA ALA A 21 -1.81 3.44 -6.71
C ALA A 21 -1.99 4.04 -8.13
N ASN A 22 -2.07 3.21 -9.18
CA ASN A 22 -2.13 3.63 -10.58
C ASN A 22 -0.90 4.46 -11.05
N LEU A 23 0.28 4.18 -10.48
CA LEU A 23 1.54 4.88 -10.72
C LEU A 23 2.59 4.04 -11.46
N ALA A 24 2.24 2.84 -11.94
CA ALA A 24 3.19 1.92 -12.59
C ALA A 24 3.82 2.46 -13.89
N HIS A 25 3.22 3.48 -14.50
CA HIS A 25 3.70 4.12 -15.73
C HIS A 25 4.84 5.14 -15.47
N LEU A 26 5.07 5.52 -14.21
CA LEU A 26 6.07 6.52 -13.86
C LEU A 26 7.49 6.00 -14.06
N LYS A 27 8.37 6.87 -14.55
CA LYS A 27 9.81 6.58 -14.58
C LYS A 27 10.39 6.68 -13.17
N THR A 28 11.55 6.06 -12.97
CA THR A 28 12.28 6.14 -11.69
C THR A 28 12.61 7.58 -11.29
N SER A 29 12.81 8.48 -12.26
CA SER A 29 13.00 9.92 -12.03
C SER A 29 11.75 10.57 -11.45
N ASP A 30 10.58 10.27 -12.01
CA ASP A 30 9.30 10.85 -11.58
C ASP A 30 8.94 10.37 -10.16
N ILE A 31 9.20 9.09 -9.88
CA ILE A 31 9.01 8.51 -8.55
C ILE A 31 9.93 9.19 -7.53
N ALA A 32 11.21 9.40 -7.86
CA ALA A 32 12.15 10.09 -6.98
C ALA A 32 11.70 11.53 -6.68
N THR A 33 11.30 12.29 -7.71
CA THR A 33 10.77 13.65 -7.54
C THR A 33 9.54 13.66 -6.63
N ARG A 34 8.56 12.79 -6.88
CA ARG A 34 7.34 12.73 -6.06
C ARG A 34 7.60 12.26 -4.63
N PHE A 35 8.55 11.35 -4.44
CA PHE A 35 9.00 10.95 -3.11
C PHE A 35 9.64 12.13 -2.36
N ASN A 36 10.57 12.84 -3.00
CA ASN A 36 11.30 13.95 -2.38
C ASN A 36 10.38 15.10 -1.95
N LEU A 37 9.31 15.37 -2.71
CA LEU A 37 8.28 16.35 -2.32
C LEU A 37 7.53 15.98 -1.03
N ARG A 38 7.61 14.74 -0.57
CA ARG A 38 6.91 14.20 0.61
C ARG A 38 7.87 13.85 1.75
N HIS A 39 9.18 13.86 1.50
CA HIS A 39 10.18 13.44 2.48
C HIS A 39 10.99 14.65 2.94
N PRO A 40 10.90 15.05 4.21
CA PRO A 40 11.57 16.25 4.71
C PRO A 40 13.07 16.06 4.96
N GLU A 41 13.56 14.81 5.04
CA GLU A 41 14.96 14.52 5.31
C GLU A 41 15.78 14.46 4.00
N GLU A 42 16.71 13.50 3.91
CA GLU A 42 17.60 13.34 2.78
C GLU A 42 16.85 12.94 1.49
N PRO A 43 16.97 13.73 0.40
CA PRO A 43 16.35 13.39 -0.87
C PRO A 43 16.95 12.12 -1.46
N VAL A 44 16.15 11.39 -2.24
CA VAL A 44 16.58 10.19 -2.94
C VAL A 44 16.82 10.47 -4.41
N THR A 45 17.78 9.75 -4.98
CA THR A 45 18.10 9.82 -6.41
C THR A 45 17.25 8.84 -7.21
N GLN A 46 17.15 9.07 -8.52
CA GLN A 46 16.57 8.11 -9.46
C GLN A 46 17.21 6.71 -9.34
N GLN A 47 18.53 6.67 -9.12
CA GLN A 47 19.26 5.42 -8.98
C GLN A 47 18.88 4.65 -7.71
N ALA A 48 18.61 5.36 -6.61
CA ALA A 48 18.11 4.74 -5.38
C ALA A 48 16.75 4.06 -5.62
N VAL A 49 15.81 4.76 -6.27
CA VAL A 49 14.51 4.20 -6.64
C VAL A 49 14.65 2.97 -7.55
N HIS A 50 15.55 3.04 -8.56
CA HIS A 50 15.85 1.89 -9.41
C HIS A 50 16.33 0.68 -8.60
N LYS A 51 17.23 0.89 -7.63
CA LYS A 51 17.71 -0.19 -6.76
C LYS A 51 16.61 -0.75 -5.87
N TRP A 52 15.65 0.07 -5.42
CA TRP A 52 14.50 -0.39 -4.65
C TRP A 52 13.57 -1.28 -5.47
N LEU A 53 13.17 -0.84 -6.67
CA LEU A 53 12.22 -1.57 -7.52
C LEU A 53 12.76 -2.92 -8.03
N ASN A 54 14.08 -3.00 -8.22
CA ASN A 54 14.78 -4.22 -8.65
C ASN A 54 15.32 -5.05 -7.48
N GLY A 55 14.98 -4.69 -6.23
CA GLY A 55 15.39 -5.46 -5.06
C GLY A 55 16.90 -5.52 -4.81
N LEU A 56 17.64 -4.53 -5.28
CA LEU A 56 19.08 -4.41 -5.05
C LEU A 56 19.38 -3.77 -3.69
N SER A 57 18.43 -3.02 -3.13
CA SER A 57 18.54 -2.38 -1.81
C SER A 57 17.16 -2.14 -1.21
N VAL A 58 17.11 -2.00 0.12
CA VAL A 58 15.92 -1.61 0.87
C VAL A 58 16.17 -0.21 1.49
N PRO A 59 15.22 0.72 1.43
CA PRO A 59 15.34 2.04 2.05
C PRO A 59 15.42 1.99 3.58
N SER A 60 15.83 3.10 4.20
CA SER A 60 15.74 3.27 5.66
C SER A 60 14.29 3.31 6.15
N ALA A 61 14.09 3.12 7.46
CA ALA A 61 12.76 3.09 8.08
C ALA A 61 11.93 4.35 7.76
N ASN A 62 12.50 5.56 7.90
CA ASN A 62 11.79 6.82 7.60
C ASN A 62 11.37 6.93 6.12
N LYS A 63 12.17 6.39 5.21
CA LYS A 63 11.86 6.34 3.78
C LYS A 63 10.73 5.32 3.50
N ILE A 64 10.69 4.20 4.22
CA ILE A 64 9.56 3.23 4.16
C ILE A 64 8.27 3.87 4.66
N VAL A 65 8.30 4.59 5.80
CA VAL A 65 7.14 5.34 6.33
C VAL A 65 6.60 6.34 5.31
N THR A 66 7.49 7.00 4.56
CA THR A 66 7.08 7.95 3.53
C THR A 66 6.43 7.25 2.33
N LEU A 67 7.01 6.12 1.88
CA LEU A 67 6.44 5.31 0.80
C LEU A 67 5.08 4.71 1.18
N SER A 68 4.95 4.18 2.40
CA SER A 68 3.71 3.55 2.88
C SER A 68 2.55 4.55 2.91
N LYS A 69 2.78 5.75 3.47
CA LYS A 69 1.81 6.84 3.50
C LYS A 69 1.45 7.32 2.10
N TRP A 70 2.44 7.48 1.23
CA TRP A 70 2.19 7.95 -0.14
C TRP A 70 1.40 6.93 -0.96
N LEU A 71 1.72 5.65 -0.85
CA LEU A 71 1.09 4.58 -1.62
C LEU A 71 -0.14 3.97 -0.93
N ASN A 72 -0.50 4.49 0.26
CA ASN A 72 -1.63 4.04 1.07
C ASN A 72 -1.61 2.52 1.36
N VAL A 73 -0.46 2.02 1.83
CA VAL A 73 -0.23 0.62 2.23
C VAL A 73 0.39 0.56 3.63
N SER A 74 0.32 -0.59 4.30
CA SER A 74 1.01 -0.78 5.59
C SER A 74 2.54 -0.76 5.44
N GLU A 75 3.24 -0.18 6.42
CA GLU A 75 4.69 -0.24 6.53
C GLU A 75 5.21 -1.66 6.71
N GLN A 76 4.56 -2.45 7.57
CA GLN A 76 4.88 -3.86 7.83
C GLN A 76 4.66 -4.69 6.57
N TRP A 77 3.55 -4.43 5.87
CA TRP A 77 3.28 -5.09 4.60
C TRP A 77 4.34 -4.73 3.56
N LEU A 78 4.64 -3.45 3.38
CA LEU A 78 5.60 -3.01 2.38
C LEU A 78 7.00 -3.59 2.66
N LYS A 79 7.44 -3.57 3.92
CA LYS A 79 8.77 -4.04 4.33
C LYS A 79 8.87 -5.56 4.36
N TYR A 80 7.94 -6.24 5.02
CA TYR A 80 8.04 -7.66 5.36
C TYR A 80 6.98 -8.55 4.71
N GLY A 81 6.00 -7.98 4.01
CA GLY A 81 4.86 -8.73 3.47
C GLY A 81 3.84 -9.15 4.52
N ILE A 82 3.93 -8.61 5.75
CA ILE A 82 2.98 -8.89 6.83
C ILE A 82 1.76 -8.00 6.62
N ASP A 83 0.64 -8.60 6.22
CA ASP A 83 -0.58 -7.87 5.93
C ASP A 83 -1.31 -7.48 7.23
N ASP A 84 -1.19 -6.21 7.61
CA ASP A 84 -1.96 -5.60 8.70
C ASP A 84 -3.46 -5.46 8.38
N SER A 85 -3.93 -5.79 7.17
CA SER A 85 -5.37 -5.86 6.89
C SER A 85 -6.08 -6.87 7.81
N LYS A 86 -5.35 -7.89 8.30
CA LYS A 86 -5.82 -8.79 9.35
C LYS A 86 -5.95 -8.10 10.70
N SER A 87 -5.19 -7.03 10.97
CA SER A 87 -5.27 -6.22 12.19
C SER A 87 -6.47 -5.26 12.17
N SER A 88 -6.74 -4.61 11.04
CA SER A 88 -7.98 -3.82 10.89
C SER A 88 -9.22 -4.71 10.98
N THR A 89 -9.18 -5.91 10.40
CA THR A 89 -10.26 -6.90 10.53
C THR A 89 -10.32 -7.49 11.94
N SER A 90 -9.22 -7.56 12.70
CA SER A 90 -9.25 -8.07 14.08
C SER A 90 -9.93 -7.11 15.04
N LEU A 91 -9.85 -5.79 14.78
CA LEU A 91 -10.57 -4.73 15.51
C LEU A 91 -12.04 -4.60 15.14
N LEU A 92 -12.47 -5.16 14.00
CA LEU A 92 -13.88 -5.20 13.63
C LEU A 92 -14.65 -6.06 14.63
N SER A 93 -15.77 -5.52 15.11
CA SER A 93 -16.69 -6.29 15.93
C SER A 93 -17.16 -7.53 15.16
N SER A 94 -17.65 -8.54 15.88
CA SER A 94 -18.25 -9.72 15.24
C SER A 94 -19.37 -9.35 14.27
N LEU A 95 -20.07 -8.25 14.54
CA LEU A 95 -21.11 -7.70 13.68
C LEU A 95 -20.53 -7.13 12.38
N ASP A 96 -19.46 -6.34 12.46
CA ASP A 96 -18.84 -5.73 11.28
C ASP A 96 -18.24 -6.78 10.35
N LYS A 97 -17.64 -7.84 10.91
CA LYS A 97 -17.15 -9.00 10.15
C LYS A 97 -18.28 -9.69 9.39
N LYS A 98 -19.43 -9.87 10.04
CA LYS A 98 -20.62 -10.48 9.43
C LYS A 98 -21.22 -9.55 8.35
N LEU A 99 -21.27 -8.24 8.60
CA LEU A 99 -21.72 -7.27 7.62
C LEU A 99 -20.84 -7.30 6.37
N LEU A 100 -19.51 -7.31 6.55
CA LEU A 100 -18.55 -7.33 5.45
C LEU A 100 -18.67 -8.60 4.60
N SER A 101 -18.76 -9.77 5.23
CA SER A 101 -18.91 -11.03 4.49
C SER A 101 -20.22 -11.10 3.71
N LEU A 102 -21.32 -10.59 4.27
CA LEU A 102 -22.59 -10.47 3.55
C LEU A 102 -22.47 -9.48 2.40
N PHE A 103 -21.89 -8.30 2.63
CA PHE A 103 -21.78 -7.24 1.63
C PHE A 103 -20.92 -7.64 0.44
N LEU A 104 -19.82 -8.36 0.65
CA LEU A 104 -18.94 -8.83 -0.43
C LEU A 104 -19.66 -9.79 -1.39
N ASN A 105 -20.60 -10.59 -0.89
CA ASN A 105 -21.38 -11.55 -1.67
C ASN A 105 -22.58 -10.92 -2.42
N LEU A 106 -22.83 -9.62 -2.28
CA LEU A 106 -23.93 -8.93 -2.96
C LEU A 106 -23.58 -8.52 -4.40
N SER A 107 -24.60 -8.40 -5.23
CA SER A 107 -24.50 -7.77 -6.55
C SER A 107 -24.38 -6.24 -6.43
N ASP A 108 -23.85 -5.58 -7.46
CA ASP A 108 -23.68 -4.12 -7.45
C ASP A 108 -24.98 -3.33 -7.19
N PRO A 109 -26.15 -3.71 -7.75
CA PRO A 109 -27.42 -3.06 -7.39
C PRO A 109 -27.75 -3.17 -5.88
N GLN A 110 -27.50 -4.33 -5.28
CA GLN A 110 -27.75 -4.58 -3.86
C GLN A 110 -26.79 -3.78 -2.97
N LYS A 111 -25.51 -3.71 -3.35
CA LYS A 111 -24.51 -2.89 -2.64
C LYS A 111 -24.90 -1.42 -2.64
N LYS A 112 -25.37 -0.89 -3.78
CA LYS A 112 -25.86 0.50 -3.88
C LYS A 112 -27.02 0.79 -2.93
N LEU A 113 -27.98 -0.12 -2.82
CA LEU A 113 -29.11 0.02 -1.90
C LEU A 113 -28.64 0.07 -0.44
N ILE A 114 -27.76 -0.84 -0.03
CA ILE A 114 -27.22 -0.86 1.33
C ILE A 114 -26.45 0.42 1.64
N ILE A 115 -25.63 0.92 0.71
CA ILE A 115 -24.92 2.20 0.88
C ILE A 115 -25.91 3.35 1.08
N GLN A 116 -26.98 3.42 0.28
CA GLN A 116 -28.01 4.46 0.40
C GLN A 116 -28.72 4.40 1.76
N ILE A 117 -29.04 3.20 2.25
CA ILE A 117 -29.63 3.01 3.58
C ILE A 117 -28.66 3.51 4.66
N MET A 118 -27.39 3.09 4.63
CA MET A 118 -26.38 3.53 5.59
C MET A 118 -26.19 5.05 5.57
N GLN A 119 -26.22 5.67 4.38
CA GLN A 119 -26.15 7.14 4.23
C GLN A 119 -27.36 7.85 4.86
N ASN A 120 -28.55 7.27 4.79
CA ASN A 120 -29.76 7.84 5.39
C ASN A 120 -29.72 7.88 6.92
N PHE A 121 -28.97 6.97 7.55
CA PHE A 121 -28.78 6.95 9.01
C PHE A 121 -27.65 7.87 9.50
N ARG A 122 -26.85 8.42 8.59
CA ARG A 122 -25.79 9.37 8.91
C ARG A 122 -26.37 10.79 8.98
N LYS A 123 -27.10 11.09 10.05
CA LYS A 123 -27.39 12.48 10.44
C LYS A 123 -26.16 13.13 11.07
#